data_AF-A0A662VDF1-F1
#
_entry.id   AF-A0A662VDF1-F1
#
_cell.length_a   1.000
_cell.length_b   1.000
_cell.length_c   1.000
_cell.angle_alpha   90.00
_cell.angle_beta   90.00
_cell.angle_gamma   90.00
#
_symmetry.space_group_name_H-M   'P 1'
#
loop_
_entity.id
_entity.type
_entity.pdbx_description
1 polymer ?
#
loop_
_entity_poly.entity_id
_entity_poly.type
_entity_poly.pdbx_seq_one_letter_code
_entity_poly.pdbx_strand_id
1 'polypeptide(L)'
;VVEEDVPRIMLVDTFYDERIEALMAAKALGKKLYGVRLDTPSSRRGNMRKIVEEVRWTLDINGYEYVKIIVSGGIGEKEIVELRDIVDAFGVGTSIAFPKSIDISADIVEIYEDNEWKPISKRGKLPGAKQLYRKRPGLNDYVGLMNKSKPPSEDYVPLLKKYIDNGVLVEKPPSLEEIRRYVLEQLNEVEEPEPL
;
A
#
# COMPACT_ATOMS: atom_id res chain seq x y z
N VAL A 1 -16.70 13.05 25.86
CA VAL A 1 -17.81 12.67 24.94
C VAL A 1 -17.18 12.54 23.56
N VAL A 2 -17.39 11.43 22.85
CA VAL A 2 -16.87 11.24 21.49
C VAL A 2 -17.82 11.92 20.51
N GLU A 3 -17.28 12.66 19.55
CA GLU A 3 -18.03 13.40 18.53
C GLU A 3 -18.95 12.47 17.70
N GLU A 4 -20.02 13.03 17.14
CA GLU A 4 -21.05 12.23 16.47
C GLU A 4 -20.54 11.61 15.16
N ASP A 5 -19.70 12.35 14.44
CA ASP A 5 -19.09 11.99 13.16
C ASP A 5 -17.98 10.94 13.27
N VAL A 6 -17.47 10.67 14.47
CA VAL A 6 -16.47 9.61 14.69
C VAL A 6 -17.15 8.23 14.64
N PRO A 7 -16.75 7.35 13.71
CA PRO A 7 -17.32 5.99 13.61
C PRO A 7 -17.05 5.18 14.88
N ARG A 8 -18.11 4.58 15.43
CA ARG A 8 -18.03 3.74 16.63
C ARG A 8 -17.79 2.29 16.23
N ILE A 9 -16.53 1.86 16.39
CA ILE A 9 -16.10 0.50 16.09
C ILE A 9 -15.75 -0.20 17.39
N MET A 10 -16.46 -1.28 17.73
CA MET A 10 -16.24 -2.01 18.99
C MET A 10 -15.25 -3.15 18.81
N LEU A 11 -14.27 -3.27 19.70
CA LEU A 11 -13.42 -4.45 19.81
C LEU A 11 -14.26 -5.56 20.47
N VAL A 12 -14.35 -6.74 19.84
CA VAL A 12 -15.32 -7.79 20.21
C VAL A 12 -14.68 -9.15 20.45
N ASP A 13 -13.43 -9.19 20.88
CA ASP A 13 -12.65 -10.42 21.10
C ASP A 13 -11.93 -10.39 22.45
N THR A 14 -12.52 -9.71 23.44
CA THR A 14 -11.83 -9.44 24.71
C THR A 14 -11.97 -10.60 25.72
N PHE A 15 -13.20 -10.98 26.07
CA PHE A 15 -13.48 -11.97 27.11
C PHE A 15 -14.37 -13.11 26.63
N TYR A 16 -15.37 -12.81 25.80
CA TYR A 16 -16.25 -13.80 25.19
C TYR A 16 -15.84 -14.05 23.74
N ASP A 17 -16.42 -15.10 23.17
CA ASP A 17 -16.30 -15.41 21.75
C ASP A 17 -16.81 -14.26 20.88
N GLU A 18 -16.17 -14.07 19.72
CA GLU A 18 -16.35 -12.94 18.82
C GLU A 18 -17.80 -12.70 18.44
N ARG A 19 -18.55 -13.79 18.17
CA ARG A 19 -19.97 -13.66 17.79
C ARG A 19 -20.84 -13.15 18.94
N ILE A 20 -20.46 -13.47 20.18
CA ILE A 20 -21.22 -13.13 21.37
C ILE A 20 -21.00 -11.65 21.68
N GLU A 21 -19.74 -11.21 21.72
CA GLU A 21 -19.44 -9.78 21.95
C GLU A 21 -19.93 -8.91 20.80
N ALA A 22 -19.87 -9.37 19.55
CA ALA A 22 -20.45 -8.64 18.41
C ALA A 22 -21.95 -8.41 18.57
N LEU A 23 -22.71 -9.44 18.98
CA LEU A 23 -24.15 -9.30 19.22
C LEU A 23 -24.43 -8.41 20.44
N MET A 24 -23.62 -8.49 21.50
CA MET A 24 -23.74 -7.63 22.67
C MET A 24 -23.52 -6.15 22.30
N ALA A 25 -22.46 -5.86 21.54
CA ALA A 25 -22.17 -4.52 21.04
C ALA A 25 -23.31 -3.99 20.16
N ALA A 26 -23.83 -4.82 19.26
CA ALA A 26 -24.94 -4.48 18.38
C ALA A 26 -26.23 -4.16 19.15
N LYS A 27 -26.57 -4.96 20.17
CA LYS A 27 -27.72 -4.72 21.05
C LYS A 27 -27.56 -3.45 21.89
N ALA A 28 -26.35 -3.18 22.38
CA ALA A 28 -26.09 -2.05 23.26
C ALA A 28 -26.11 -0.70 22.52
N LEU A 29 -25.59 -0.66 21.29
CA LEU A 29 -25.40 0.59 20.54
C LEU A 29 -26.42 0.78 19.42
N GLY A 30 -27.06 -0.28 18.94
CA GLY A 30 -28.00 -0.23 17.83
C GLY A 30 -27.43 0.53 16.64
N LYS A 31 -28.20 1.48 16.12
CA LYS A 31 -27.81 2.29 14.94
C LYS A 31 -26.58 3.17 15.14
N LYS A 32 -26.11 3.36 16.37
CA LYS A 32 -24.86 4.09 16.65
C LYS A 32 -23.62 3.22 16.40
N LEU A 33 -23.76 1.90 16.30
CA LEU A 33 -22.65 1.00 15.97
C LEU A 33 -22.33 1.10 14.48
N TYR A 34 -21.13 1.57 14.15
CA TYR A 34 -20.64 1.56 12.78
C TYR A 34 -20.13 0.18 12.38
N GLY A 35 -19.37 -0.46 13.27
CA GLY A 35 -18.79 -1.77 12.98
C GLY A 35 -18.22 -2.47 14.21
N VAL A 36 -17.77 -3.71 14.00
CA VAL A 36 -17.04 -4.50 14.99
C VAL A 36 -15.64 -4.79 14.47
N ARG A 37 -14.67 -4.83 15.38
CA ARG A 37 -13.26 -5.11 15.09
C ARG A 37 -12.89 -6.46 15.71
N LEU A 38 -12.39 -7.35 14.86
CA LEU A 38 -11.84 -8.65 15.23
C LEU A 38 -10.31 -8.53 15.22
N ASP A 39 -9.69 -8.60 16.39
CA ASP A 39 -8.23 -8.63 16.57
C ASP A 39 -7.76 -10.00 17.07
N THR A 40 -8.50 -11.05 16.69
CA THR A 40 -8.49 -12.37 17.34
C THR A 40 -7.05 -12.86 17.55
N PRO A 41 -6.64 -13.16 18.79
CA PRO A 41 -5.30 -13.64 19.09
C PRO A 41 -4.94 -14.87 18.26
N SER A 42 -3.67 -15.00 17.87
CA SER A 42 -3.21 -16.13 17.04
C SER A 42 -3.50 -17.50 17.65
N SER A 43 -3.54 -17.60 18.98
CA SER A 43 -3.89 -18.82 19.72
C SER A 43 -5.38 -19.17 19.71
N ARG A 44 -6.22 -18.30 19.13
CA ARG A 44 -7.68 -18.46 18.97
C ARG A 44 -8.12 -18.34 17.52
N ARG A 45 -7.27 -17.81 16.64
CA ARG A 45 -7.50 -17.64 15.21
C ARG A 45 -7.32 -18.94 14.44
N GLY A 46 -8.19 -19.92 14.68
CA GLY A 46 -8.15 -21.20 13.96
C GLY A 46 -8.40 -21.04 12.46
N ASN A 47 -9.44 -20.29 12.08
CA ASN A 47 -9.71 -19.89 10.70
C ASN A 47 -10.43 -18.53 10.71
N MET A 48 -9.73 -17.47 10.29
CA MET A 48 -10.27 -16.11 10.40
C MET A 48 -11.49 -15.89 9.52
N ARG A 49 -11.52 -16.46 8.31
CA ARG A 49 -12.67 -16.38 7.41
C ARG A 49 -13.93 -16.96 8.05
N LYS A 50 -13.84 -18.13 8.66
CA LYS A 50 -14.99 -18.77 9.34
C LYS A 50 -15.47 -17.95 10.53
N ILE A 51 -14.56 -17.35 11.30
CA ILE A 51 -14.91 -16.46 12.42
C ILE A 51 -15.67 -15.24 11.90
N VAL A 52 -15.18 -14.60 10.83
CA VAL A 52 -15.87 -13.47 10.18
C VAL A 52 -17.26 -13.88 9.69
N GLU A 53 -17.38 -15.01 9.01
CA GLU A 53 -18.66 -15.54 8.51
C GLU A 53 -19.64 -15.85 9.65
N GLU A 54 -19.16 -16.39 10.77
CA GLU A 54 -19.98 -16.68 11.96
C GLU A 54 -20.47 -15.40 12.65
N VAL A 55 -19.60 -14.39 12.77
CA VAL A 55 -19.96 -13.06 13.28
C VAL A 55 -20.98 -12.39 12.36
N ARG A 56 -20.73 -12.42 11.05
CA ARG A 56 -21.62 -11.85 10.03
C ARG A 56 -23.01 -12.48 10.10
N TRP A 57 -23.06 -13.81 10.08
CA TRP A 57 -24.30 -14.58 10.22
C TRP A 57 -25.05 -14.19 11.50
N THR A 58 -24.35 -14.14 12.64
CA THR A 58 -24.95 -13.81 13.94
C THR A 58 -25.54 -12.41 13.94
N LEU A 59 -24.87 -11.43 13.34
CA LEU A 59 -25.38 -10.07 13.23
C LEU A 59 -26.60 -10.01 12.29
N ASP A 60 -26.54 -10.69 11.15
CA ASP A 60 -27.58 -10.64 10.11
C ASP A 60 -28.90 -11.26 10.58
N ILE A 61 -28.86 -12.45 11.19
CA ILE A 61 -30.08 -13.10 11.70
C ILE A 61 -30.76 -12.29 12.82
N ASN A 62 -30.04 -11.34 13.43
CA ASN A 62 -30.55 -10.43 14.45
C ASN A 62 -30.87 -9.02 13.90
N GLY A 63 -30.81 -8.80 12.59
CA GLY A 63 -31.19 -7.54 11.92
C GLY A 63 -30.10 -6.45 11.91
N TYR A 64 -28.83 -6.83 12.06
CA TYR A 64 -27.67 -5.93 12.12
C TYR A 64 -26.79 -5.97 10.85
N GLU A 65 -27.39 -6.19 9.68
CA GLU A 65 -26.73 -6.24 8.36
C GLU A 65 -25.88 -4.99 8.03
N TYR A 66 -26.23 -3.85 8.61
CA TYR A 66 -25.52 -2.58 8.41
C TYR A 66 -24.18 -2.47 9.16
N VAL A 67 -23.97 -3.31 10.18
CA VAL A 67 -22.77 -3.26 11.03
C VAL A 67 -21.59 -3.79 10.24
N LYS A 68 -20.55 -2.97 10.06
CA LYS A 68 -19.34 -3.33 9.32
C LYS A 68 -18.43 -4.29 10.09
N ILE A 69 -17.70 -5.14 9.39
CA ILE A 69 -16.68 -6.02 10.00
C ILE A 69 -15.29 -5.52 9.61
N ILE A 70 -14.47 -5.26 10.64
CA ILE A 70 -13.09 -4.82 10.50
C ILE A 70 -12.20 -5.91 11.07
N VAL A 71 -11.15 -6.30 10.35
CA VAL A 71 -10.20 -7.31 10.80
C VAL A 71 -8.81 -6.69 10.98
N SER A 72 -8.13 -7.04 12.06
CA SER A 72 -6.76 -6.59 12.34
C SER A 72 -5.89 -7.67 12.98
N GLY A 73 -4.63 -7.29 13.24
CA GLY A 73 -3.65 -8.13 13.93
C GLY A 73 -3.03 -9.14 12.98
N GLY A 74 -1.74 -9.01 12.68
CA GLY A 74 -1.05 -9.95 11.79
C GLY A 74 -1.62 -10.03 10.37
N ILE A 75 -2.17 -8.93 9.84
CA ILE A 75 -2.70 -8.87 8.47
C ILE A 75 -1.57 -8.56 7.49
N GLY A 76 -1.35 -9.46 6.54
CA GLY A 76 -0.51 -9.27 5.36
C GLY A 76 -1.30 -9.44 4.07
N GLU A 77 -0.58 -9.58 2.96
CA GLU A 77 -1.17 -9.71 1.62
C GLU A 77 -2.04 -10.97 1.49
N LYS A 78 -1.59 -12.10 2.06
CA LYS A 78 -2.32 -13.37 2.04
C LYS A 78 -3.67 -13.27 2.73
N GLU A 79 -3.69 -12.70 3.95
CA GLU A 79 -4.92 -12.53 4.72
C GLU A 79 -5.87 -11.54 4.02
N ILE A 80 -5.34 -10.49 3.38
CA ILE A 80 -6.16 -9.55 2.60
C ILE A 80 -6.83 -10.27 1.43
N VAL A 81 -6.07 -11.05 0.63
CA VAL A 81 -6.65 -11.80 -0.51
C VAL A 81 -7.70 -12.80 -0.04
N GLU A 82 -7.46 -13.48 1.09
CA GLU A 82 -8.41 -14.47 1.64
C GLU A 82 -9.69 -13.83 2.18
N LEU A 83 -9.65 -12.59 2.66
CA LEU A 83 -10.76 -12.00 3.44
C LEU A 83 -11.46 -10.81 2.76
N ARG A 84 -10.87 -10.21 1.71
CA ARG A 84 -11.36 -8.94 1.12
C ARG A 84 -12.76 -8.97 0.54
N ASP A 85 -13.29 -10.15 0.25
CA ASP A 85 -14.66 -10.37 -0.23
C ASP A 85 -15.70 -10.44 0.90
N ILE A 86 -15.27 -10.61 2.16
CA ILE A 86 -16.17 -10.75 3.33
C ILE A 86 -15.89 -9.75 4.47
N VAL A 87 -14.84 -8.94 4.37
CA VAL A 87 -14.44 -7.93 5.36
C VAL A 87 -14.57 -6.53 4.76
N ASP A 88 -15.08 -5.57 5.55
CA ASP A 88 -15.28 -4.20 5.08
C ASP A 88 -14.03 -3.31 5.21
N ALA A 89 -13.14 -3.59 6.19
CA ALA A 89 -11.89 -2.85 6.36
C ALA A 89 -10.80 -3.66 7.06
N PHE A 90 -9.54 -3.31 6.81
CA PHE A 90 -8.37 -3.95 7.40
C PHE A 90 -7.55 -2.99 8.26
N GLY A 91 -7.16 -3.46 9.44
CA GLY A 91 -6.12 -2.85 10.26
C GLY A 91 -4.77 -3.51 10.00
N VAL A 92 -3.94 -2.88 9.18
CA VAL A 92 -2.62 -3.39 8.77
C VAL A 92 -1.51 -2.65 9.51
N GLY A 93 -0.67 -3.38 10.23
CA GLY A 93 0.37 -2.82 11.09
C GLY A 93 1.78 -3.22 10.64
N THR A 94 2.33 -4.25 11.28
CA THR A 94 3.74 -4.67 11.14
C THR A 94 4.20 -4.85 9.70
N SER A 95 3.36 -5.42 8.82
CA SER A 95 3.68 -5.67 7.41
C SER A 95 3.97 -4.40 6.61
N ILE A 96 3.36 -3.26 6.97
CA ILE A 96 3.61 -1.95 6.36
C ILE A 96 4.67 -1.17 7.13
N ALA A 97 4.64 -1.22 8.47
CA ALA A 97 5.54 -0.42 9.32
C ALA A 97 6.99 -0.95 9.30
N PHE A 98 7.17 -2.25 9.12
CA PHE A 98 8.46 -2.92 9.08
C PHE A 98 8.59 -3.80 7.82
N PRO A 99 8.54 -3.20 6.62
CA PRO A 99 8.67 -3.96 5.39
C PRO A 99 10.12 -4.43 5.23
N LYS A 100 10.36 -5.40 4.33
CA LYS A 100 11.71 -5.74 3.92
C LYS A 100 12.38 -4.49 3.31
N SER A 101 13.58 -4.16 3.77
CA SER A 101 14.34 -3.04 3.23
C SER A 101 14.66 -3.25 1.74
N ILE A 102 14.49 -2.20 0.93
CA ILE A 102 15.01 -2.16 -0.43
C ILE A 102 16.50 -1.79 -0.34
N ASP A 103 17.38 -2.68 -0.80
CA ASP A 103 18.83 -2.45 -0.80
C ASP A 103 19.23 -1.52 -1.96
N ILE A 104 19.43 -0.24 -1.64
CA ILE A 104 19.80 0.80 -2.60
C ILE A 104 21.27 1.17 -2.40
N SER A 105 22.00 1.32 -3.51
CA SER A 105 23.40 1.77 -3.52
C SER A 105 23.57 3.02 -4.36
N ALA A 106 24.53 3.87 -3.98
CA ALA A 106 24.95 5.04 -4.72
C ALA A 106 26.39 4.82 -5.23
N ASP A 107 26.55 4.90 -6.54
CA ASP A 107 27.82 4.62 -7.22
C ASP A 107 28.13 5.72 -8.23
N ILE A 108 29.41 6.07 -8.38
CA ILE A 108 29.88 6.95 -9.46
C ILE A 108 29.69 6.22 -10.80
N VAL A 109 29.04 6.90 -11.76
CA VAL A 109 28.82 6.39 -13.13
C VAL A 109 29.48 7.23 -14.22
N GLU A 110 29.91 8.46 -13.90
CA GLU A 110 30.69 9.33 -14.78
C GLU A 110 31.65 10.19 -13.97
N ILE A 111 32.76 10.58 -14.59
CA ILE A 111 33.70 11.58 -14.07
C ILE A 111 33.81 12.73 -15.08
N TYR A 112 33.93 13.96 -14.59
CA TYR A 112 34.12 15.12 -15.45
C TYR A 112 35.63 15.39 -15.61
N GLU A 113 36.15 15.19 -16.81
CA GLU A 113 37.56 15.37 -17.15
C GLU A 113 37.68 15.95 -18.56
N ASP A 114 38.72 16.75 -18.82
CA ASP A 114 38.98 17.33 -20.16
C ASP A 114 37.77 18.08 -20.77
N ASN A 115 37.00 18.75 -19.91
CA ASN A 115 35.74 19.47 -20.23
C ASN A 115 34.58 18.58 -20.73
N GLU A 116 34.63 17.27 -20.49
CA GLU A 116 33.56 16.34 -20.85
C GLU A 116 33.26 15.32 -19.74
N TRP A 117 32.03 14.79 -19.75
CA TRP A 117 31.67 13.66 -18.88
C TRP A 117 32.12 12.34 -19.52
N LYS A 118 33.03 11.63 -18.85
CA LYS A 118 33.53 10.32 -19.25
C LYS A 118 32.80 9.21 -18.48
N PRO A 119 32.14 8.26 -19.18
CA PRO A 119 31.50 7.11 -18.54
C PRO A 119 32.50 6.20 -17.83
N ILE A 120 32.35 6.00 -16.51
CA ILE A 120 33.18 5.11 -15.71
C ILE A 120 32.42 4.61 -14.49
N SER A 121 32.62 3.35 -14.10
CA SER A 121 32.02 2.76 -12.92
C SER A 121 32.88 1.60 -12.40
N LYS A 122 32.63 1.18 -11.15
CA LYS A 122 33.19 -0.09 -10.66
C LYS A 122 32.52 -1.30 -11.32
N ARG A 123 33.17 -2.46 -11.22
CA ARG A 123 32.62 -3.75 -11.69
C ARG A 123 31.23 -4.00 -11.12
N GLY A 124 30.32 -4.48 -11.97
CA GLY A 124 28.93 -4.77 -11.62
C GLY A 124 27.98 -3.57 -11.67
N LYS A 125 28.45 -2.39 -12.12
CA LYS A 125 27.63 -1.18 -12.30
C LYS A 125 27.76 -0.67 -13.73
N LEU A 126 26.65 -0.24 -14.33
CA LEU A 126 26.65 0.29 -15.70
C LEU A 126 27.19 1.73 -15.70
N PRO A 127 28.25 2.07 -16.47
CA PRO A 127 28.76 3.44 -16.57
C PRO A 127 27.79 4.36 -17.35
N GLY A 128 28.03 5.66 -17.29
CA GLY A 128 27.26 6.70 -17.99
C GLY A 128 26.06 7.22 -17.20
N ALA A 129 25.74 8.50 -17.33
CA ALA A 129 24.46 9.05 -16.86
C ALA A 129 23.34 8.50 -17.75
N LYS A 130 22.19 8.22 -17.15
CA LYS A 130 21.07 7.53 -17.82
C LYS A 130 19.78 8.30 -17.63
N GLN A 131 18.86 8.16 -18.57
CA GLN A 131 17.47 8.58 -18.46
C GLN A 131 16.59 7.33 -18.46
N LEU A 132 15.58 7.32 -17.59
CA LEU A 132 14.51 6.33 -17.59
C LEU A 132 13.31 6.93 -18.30
N TYR A 133 12.81 6.26 -19.32
CA TYR A 133 11.58 6.62 -20.01
C TYR A 133 10.53 5.54 -19.78
N ARG A 134 9.26 5.93 -19.62
CA ARG A 134 8.15 4.99 -19.46
C ARG A 134 7.01 5.32 -20.43
N LYS A 135 6.48 4.30 -21.08
CA LYS A 135 5.22 4.35 -21.82
C LYS A 135 4.11 3.67 -21.00
N ARG A 136 3.06 4.42 -20.66
CA ARG A 136 1.85 3.89 -20.01
C ARG A 136 0.86 3.38 -21.06
N PRO A 137 -0.04 2.44 -20.74
CA PRO A 137 -0.21 1.79 -19.43
C PRO A 137 0.89 0.77 -19.12
N GLY A 138 1.20 0.60 -17.84
CA GLY A 138 2.08 -0.44 -17.32
C GLY A 138 3.53 0.04 -17.14
N LEU A 139 4.44 -0.93 -16.98
CA LEU A 139 5.86 -0.68 -16.71
C LEU A 139 6.73 -0.87 -17.96
N ASN A 140 6.30 -0.30 -19.10
CA ASN A 140 7.09 -0.35 -20.34
C ASN A 140 8.25 0.63 -20.25
N ASP A 141 9.32 0.19 -19.59
CA ASP A 141 10.49 1.00 -19.30
C ASP A 141 11.55 0.87 -20.38
N TYR A 142 12.15 2.02 -20.73
CA TYR A 142 13.33 2.11 -21.57
C TYR A 142 14.39 2.93 -20.86
N VAL A 143 15.59 2.35 -20.68
CA VAL A 143 16.74 3.04 -20.11
C VAL A 143 17.72 3.36 -21.24
N GLY A 144 18.03 4.64 -21.39
CA GLY A 144 18.99 5.14 -22.37
C GLY A 144 20.07 6.00 -21.73
N LEU A 145 21.18 6.23 -22.43
CA LEU A 145 22.20 7.19 -22.01
C LEU A 145 21.62 8.61 -22.06
N MET A 146 21.84 9.36 -20.99
CA MET A 146 21.41 10.75 -20.88
C MET A 146 21.99 11.55 -22.05
N ASN A 147 21.14 12.35 -22.72
CA ASN A 147 21.50 13.21 -23.86
C ASN A 147 22.08 12.49 -25.10
N LYS A 148 22.12 11.15 -25.13
CA LYS A 148 22.63 10.35 -26.26
C LYS A 148 21.58 9.40 -26.83
N SER A 149 20.72 8.85 -25.98
CA SER A 149 19.66 7.94 -26.40
C SER A 149 18.32 8.67 -26.56
N LYS A 150 17.59 8.32 -27.63
CA LYS A 150 16.17 8.68 -27.80
C LYS A 150 15.30 7.50 -27.37
N PRO A 151 14.10 7.74 -26.81
CA PRO A 151 13.19 6.66 -26.51
C PRO A 151 12.70 5.97 -27.80
N PRO A 152 12.13 4.74 -27.70
CA PRO A 152 11.65 3.99 -28.86
C PRO A 152 10.55 4.68 -29.67
N SER A 153 9.71 5.49 -29.03
CA SER A 153 8.67 6.32 -29.67
C SER A 153 8.38 7.57 -28.84
N GLU A 154 7.60 8.51 -29.39
CA GLU A 154 7.23 9.77 -28.72
C GLU A 154 6.29 9.56 -27.50
N ASP A 155 5.60 8.42 -27.43
CA ASP A 155 4.71 8.08 -26.31
C ASP A 155 5.45 7.79 -24.99
N TYR A 156 6.78 7.69 -25.04
CA TYR A 156 7.62 7.46 -23.87
C TYR A 156 7.96 8.76 -23.17
N VAL A 157 7.56 8.88 -21.91
CA VAL A 157 7.78 10.07 -21.09
C VAL A 157 9.03 9.89 -20.22
N PRO A 158 9.94 10.87 -20.15
CA PRO A 158 11.10 10.81 -19.25
C PRO A 158 10.67 10.92 -17.78
N LEU A 159 11.25 10.07 -16.93
CA LEU A 159 10.92 9.99 -15.49
C LEU A 159 11.95 10.67 -14.59
N LEU A 160 13.25 10.70 -14.94
CA LEU A 160 14.22 11.46 -14.16
C LEU A 160 14.09 12.94 -14.49
N LYS A 161 13.72 13.73 -13.46
CA LYS A 161 13.61 15.18 -13.49
C LYS A 161 14.66 15.82 -12.59
N LYS A 162 15.17 16.98 -12.99
CA LYS A 162 16.12 17.75 -12.18
C LYS A 162 15.33 18.52 -11.11
N TYR A 163 15.39 18.07 -9.85
CA TYR A 163 14.76 18.79 -8.75
C TYR A 163 15.66 19.86 -8.13
N ILE A 164 16.98 19.64 -8.14
CA ILE A 164 17.96 20.53 -7.52
C ILE A 164 18.98 20.94 -8.58
N ASP A 165 19.24 22.24 -8.69
CA ASP A 165 20.29 22.83 -9.51
C ASP A 165 21.17 23.74 -8.66
N ASN A 166 22.48 23.46 -8.59
CA ASN A 166 23.44 24.22 -7.78
C ASN A 166 22.97 24.46 -6.34
N GLY A 167 22.37 23.45 -5.70
CA GLY A 167 21.88 23.51 -4.33
C GLY A 167 20.51 24.21 -4.16
N VAL A 168 19.91 24.70 -5.25
CA VAL A 168 18.60 25.36 -5.25
C VAL A 168 17.54 24.41 -5.79
N LEU A 169 16.40 24.33 -5.09
CA LEU A 169 15.23 23.59 -5.56
C LEU A 169 14.63 24.31 -6.78
N VAL A 170 14.65 23.67 -7.95
CA VAL A 170 14.15 24.23 -9.22
C VAL A 170 12.79 23.69 -9.64
N GLU A 171 12.31 22.66 -8.95
CA GLU A 171 11.00 22.04 -9.18
C GLU A 171 10.25 21.90 -7.87
N LYS A 172 8.93 22.13 -7.88
CA LYS A 172 8.09 21.92 -6.70
C LYS A 172 7.84 20.41 -6.51
N PRO A 173 8.19 19.82 -5.35
CA PRO A 173 7.82 18.44 -5.04
C PRO A 173 6.30 18.26 -5.03
N PRO A 174 5.79 17.11 -5.49
CA PRO A 174 4.37 16.81 -5.40
C PRO A 174 3.90 16.73 -3.95
N SER A 175 2.64 17.06 -3.71
CA SER A 175 1.95 16.87 -2.43
C SER A 175 1.73 15.39 -2.13
N LEU A 176 1.45 15.07 -0.87
CA LEU A 176 1.15 13.70 -0.43
C LEU A 176 -0.05 13.10 -1.18
N GLU A 177 -1.07 13.91 -1.49
CA GLU A 177 -2.25 13.48 -2.24
C GLU A 177 -1.92 13.17 -3.70
N GLU A 178 -1.08 14.00 -4.33
CA GLU A 178 -0.59 13.77 -5.70
C GLU A 178 0.26 12.51 -5.79
N ILE A 179 1.15 12.27 -4.81
CA ILE A 179 1.97 11.05 -4.72
C ILE A 179 1.07 9.83 -4.57
N ARG A 180 0.11 9.86 -3.63
CA ARG A 180 -0.82 8.74 -3.41
C ARG A 180 -1.64 8.46 -4.67
N ARG A 181 -2.19 9.49 -5.31
CA ARG A 181 -2.96 9.34 -6.55
C ARG A 181 -2.10 8.71 -7.64
N TYR A 182 -0.87 9.20 -7.83
CA TYR A 182 0.04 8.66 -8.82
C TYR A 182 0.34 7.17 -8.60
N VAL A 183 0.61 6.75 -7.35
CA VAL A 183 0.81 5.33 -7.01
C VAL A 183 -0.43 4.49 -7.33
N LEU A 184 -1.63 4.95 -6.96
CA LEU A 184 -2.87 4.22 -7.23
C LEU A 184 -3.17 4.09 -8.72
N GLU A 185 -2.92 5.14 -9.50
CA GLU A 185 -3.06 5.08 -10.96
C GLU A 185 -2.08 4.07 -11.58
N GLN A 186 -0.85 3.97 -11.07
CA GLN A 186 0.14 3.00 -11.56
C GLN A 186 -0.24 1.56 -11.18
N LEU A 187 -0.75 1.35 -9.96
CA LEU A 187 -1.21 0.03 -9.51
C LEU A 187 -2.37 -0.51 -10.36
N ASN A 188 -3.23 0.37 -10.91
CA ASN A 188 -4.31 -0.03 -11.82
C ASN A 188 -3.83 -0.46 -13.21
N GLU A 189 -2.57 -0.22 -13.55
CA GLU A 189 -2.00 -0.53 -14.87
C GLU A 189 -1.08 -1.76 -14.85
N VAL A 190 -0.90 -2.38 -13.68
CA VAL A 190 -0.10 -3.59 -13.51
C VAL A 190 -0.99 -4.73 -13.07
N GLU A 191 -0.52 -5.96 -13.31
CA GLU A 191 -1.23 -7.15 -12.85
C GLU A 191 -1.28 -7.20 -11.32
N GLU A 192 -2.33 -7.83 -10.81
CA GLU A 192 -2.46 -8.06 -9.37
C GLU A 192 -1.26 -8.91 -8.89
N PRO A 193 -0.51 -8.46 -7.87
CA PRO A 193 0.68 -9.17 -7.43
C PRO A 193 0.32 -10.47 -6.72
N GLU A 194 1.21 -11.47 -6.82
CA GLU A 194 1.14 -12.65 -5.98
C GLU A 194 1.48 -12.29 -4.52
N PRO A 195 0.64 -12.66 -3.54
CA PRO A 195 0.93 -12.41 -2.13
C PRO A 195 2.22 -13.06 -1.64
N LEU A 196 3.07 -12.29 -0.96
CA LEU A 196 4.33 -12.74 -0.34
C LEU A 196 4.13 -13.84 0.71
#